data_AF-A0A8H3M4F8-F1
#
_entry.id   AF-A0A8H3M4F8-F1
#
_cell.length_a   1.000
_cell.length_b   1.000
_cell.length_c   1.000
_cell.angle_alpha   90.00
_cell.angle_beta   90.00
_cell.angle_gamma   90.00
#
_symmetry.space_group_name_H-M   'P 1'
#
loop_
_entity.id
_entity.type
_entity.pdbx_description
1 polymer ?
#
loop_
_entity_poly.entity_id
_entity_poly.type
_entity_poly.pdbx_seq_one_letter_code
_entity_poly.pdbx_strand_id
1 'polypeptide(L)'
;MDDNKFLPKLSRNLLQILNDDEYYDITIEVGNDPYVKIFRAHMVILNYRSTYLQRILSTNKTKNDGTLAHIKLPNILPEIFQIILRYIYGGRLSLKECDNLDIIKILIAASELNLQELYCNDLISNSPDKILKSISFSSIPEKLLISVIRSNNLQMSKIQVWKYVIKWGLAQNPELPSDTVAFSKEDFNILKNTLQQLVPFIKFKYLTSREFSDEVLPYKKALPKELYRELLKNFLNIHPDCRPIDKSKIQNIDSKIITFQHVELISKWIDKLNITDELTSSYEFKLILRGSRDGFAPYKFHKICDNRSCTVTIIKVKGNNQILGGYNPVEWKSERNYVATKNSFIFSFENDDDINKHTLSRVMNENYAIFNDRTYGPSFGGADLILRGGNGHCIKDSYMKQIRGASSESVLHYGVKCDSCDYTIRGIRWKCTSYSVFHSPQFAVHYNVVCDYCNRTIHGMRWKCTFCQNYNLCRNCKSKSSSIGNHPNNHAFQPIVYPSIPMSSTFSICDYCRLTCIGRICYKCANGEFIIDEYEIFQIEKK
;
A
#
# COMPACT_ATOMS: atom_id res chain seq x y z
N MET A 1 26.09 34.42 4.16
CA MET A 1 25.72 35.50 3.23
C MET A 1 25.27 34.83 1.97
N ASP A 2 23.95 34.84 1.71
CA ASP A 2 23.36 34.79 0.36
C ASP A 2 21.85 34.95 0.56
N ASP A 3 21.46 36.17 0.93
CA ASP A 3 20.05 36.52 0.95
C ASP A 3 19.55 36.62 -0.49
N ASN A 4 18.79 35.62 -0.90
CA ASN A 4 18.08 35.51 -2.19
C ASN A 4 17.07 36.65 -2.46
N LYS A 5 17.11 37.77 -1.71
CA LYS A 5 16.14 38.87 -1.76
C LYS A 5 16.14 39.62 -3.11
N PHE A 6 17.26 39.62 -3.82
CA PHE A 6 17.40 40.34 -5.10
C PHE A 6 16.96 39.53 -6.32
N LEU A 7 17.00 38.19 -6.28
CA LEU A 7 16.57 37.34 -7.40
C LEU A 7 15.08 37.52 -7.79
N PRO A 8 14.12 37.64 -6.85
CA PRO A 8 12.74 37.96 -7.19
C PRO A 8 12.57 39.32 -7.86
N LYS A 9 13.41 40.31 -7.51
CA LYS A 9 13.39 41.63 -8.14
C LYS A 9 13.88 41.55 -9.59
N LEU A 10 15.02 40.88 -9.82
CA LEU A 10 15.57 40.64 -11.15
C LEU A 10 14.56 39.91 -12.06
N SER A 11 13.96 38.82 -11.57
CA SER A 11 12.90 38.07 -12.27
C SER A 11 11.73 38.97 -12.68
N ARG A 12 11.27 39.87 -11.79
CA ARG A 12 10.21 40.83 -12.11
C ARG A 12 10.64 41.84 -13.16
N ASN A 13 11.89 42.31 -13.13
CA ASN A 13 12.40 43.24 -14.14
C ASN A 13 12.48 42.60 -15.53
N LEU A 14 12.94 41.34 -15.64
CA LEU A 14 12.91 40.61 -16.91
C LEU A 14 11.47 40.41 -17.42
N LEU A 15 10.52 40.10 -16.54
CA LEU A 15 9.10 39.99 -16.90
C LEU A 15 8.49 41.32 -17.38
N GLN A 16 8.98 42.47 -16.87
CA GLN A 16 8.55 43.79 -17.34
C GLN A 16 9.03 44.05 -18.78
N ILE A 17 10.30 43.72 -19.05
CA ILE A 17 10.90 43.84 -20.39
C ILE A 17 10.13 43.00 -21.43
N LEU A 18 9.61 41.83 -21.05
CA LEU A 18 8.79 41.01 -21.95
C LEU A 18 7.47 41.70 -22.39
N ASN A 19 6.92 42.62 -21.59
CA ASN A 19 5.69 43.34 -21.95
C ASN A 19 6.00 44.70 -22.61
N ASP A 20 7.28 45.03 -22.78
CA ASP A 20 7.71 46.24 -23.46
C ASP A 20 7.83 45.97 -24.96
N ASP A 21 7.46 46.96 -25.76
CA ASP A 21 7.49 46.92 -27.22
C ASP A 21 8.72 47.64 -27.80
N GLU A 22 9.66 48.12 -26.97
CA GLU A 22 10.79 48.93 -27.44
C GLU A 22 12.04 48.13 -27.89
N TYR A 23 12.45 47.08 -27.16
CA TYR A 23 13.79 46.48 -27.30
C TYR A 23 13.83 45.03 -27.81
N TYR A 24 12.73 44.54 -28.40
CA TYR A 24 12.68 43.19 -28.94
C TYR A 24 13.54 43.08 -30.21
N ASP A 25 14.29 42.00 -30.35
CA ASP A 25 15.16 41.70 -31.49
C ASP A 25 14.69 40.46 -32.28
N ILE A 26 13.56 39.87 -31.88
CA ILE A 26 12.95 38.71 -32.54
C ILE A 26 11.41 38.71 -32.46
N THR A 27 10.79 38.20 -33.52
CA THR A 27 9.38 37.78 -33.54
C THR A 27 9.23 36.26 -33.62
N ILE A 28 8.26 35.73 -32.91
CA ILE A 28 7.94 34.30 -32.86
C ILE A 28 6.47 34.14 -33.26
N GLU A 29 6.22 33.54 -34.40
CA GLU A 29 4.88 33.15 -34.85
C GLU A 29 4.54 31.79 -34.23
N VAL A 30 3.45 31.71 -33.48
CA VAL A 30 3.09 30.53 -32.71
C VAL A 30 1.65 30.13 -33.02
N GLY A 31 1.42 28.83 -33.11
CA GLY A 31 0.13 28.25 -33.49
C GLY A 31 0.06 27.96 -34.99
N ASN A 32 -1.05 27.37 -35.40
CA ASN A 32 -1.32 27.01 -36.79
C ASN A 32 -2.63 27.67 -37.24
N ASP A 33 -2.78 27.89 -38.54
CA ASP A 33 -3.95 28.55 -39.12
C ASP A 33 -5.26 27.87 -38.67
N PRO A 34 -6.30 28.63 -38.27
CA PRO A 34 -6.40 30.10 -38.24
C PRO A 34 -5.95 30.74 -36.92
N TYR A 35 -5.47 29.96 -35.95
CA TYR A 35 -5.17 30.40 -34.58
C TYR A 35 -3.68 30.66 -34.39
N VAL A 36 -3.18 31.71 -35.03
CA VAL A 36 -1.78 32.13 -34.99
C VAL A 36 -1.64 33.44 -34.20
N LYS A 37 -0.60 33.52 -33.37
CA LYS A 37 -0.24 34.76 -32.65
C LYS A 37 1.26 35.03 -32.78
N ILE A 38 1.60 36.31 -32.93
CA ILE A 38 2.99 36.77 -32.97
C ILE A 38 3.41 37.26 -31.59
N PHE A 39 4.55 36.79 -31.12
CA PHE A 39 5.18 37.19 -29.87
C PHE A 39 6.47 37.94 -30.15
N ARG A 40 6.70 39.01 -29.39
CA ARG A 40 7.96 39.78 -29.39
C ARG A 40 8.82 39.32 -28.21
N ALA A 41 10.11 39.13 -28.44
CA ALA A 41 11.03 38.61 -27.43
C ALA A 41 12.48 39.06 -27.67
N HIS A 42 13.39 38.57 -26.83
CA HIS A 42 14.81 38.91 -26.79
C HIS A 42 15.65 37.66 -27.04
N MET A 43 16.40 37.61 -28.14
CA MET A 43 17.21 36.49 -28.59
C MET A 43 18.20 36.05 -27.53
N VAL A 44 18.83 37.01 -26.84
CA VAL A 44 19.80 36.71 -25.78
C VAL A 44 19.20 35.86 -24.67
N ILE A 45 17.97 36.16 -24.23
CA ILE A 45 17.30 35.41 -23.16
C ILE A 45 16.89 34.02 -23.68
N LEU A 46 16.26 33.96 -24.85
CA LEU A 46 15.80 32.69 -25.44
C LEU A 46 16.97 31.72 -25.68
N ASN A 47 18.10 32.24 -26.19
CA ASN A 47 19.30 31.47 -26.52
C ASN A 47 19.90 30.78 -25.29
N TYR A 48 19.94 31.45 -24.13
CA TYR A 48 20.49 30.85 -22.91
C TYR A 48 19.49 30.02 -22.11
N ARG A 49 18.18 30.22 -22.31
CA ARG A 49 17.14 29.50 -21.57
C ARG A 49 16.65 28.24 -22.29
N SER A 50 16.79 28.15 -23.61
CA SER A 50 16.41 26.97 -24.40
C SER A 50 17.49 26.62 -25.41
N THR A 51 18.05 25.42 -25.26
CA THR A 51 19.02 24.88 -26.24
C THR A 51 18.36 24.57 -27.59
N TYR A 52 17.04 24.35 -27.64
CA TYR A 52 16.29 24.22 -28.89
C TYR A 52 16.24 25.56 -29.63
N LEU A 53 15.80 26.62 -28.94
CA LEU A 53 15.77 27.97 -29.50
C LEU A 53 17.17 28.44 -29.87
N GLN A 54 18.20 28.18 -29.05
CA GLN A 54 19.59 28.43 -29.40
C GLN A 54 19.99 27.85 -30.76
N ARG A 55 19.64 26.59 -31.04
CA ARG A 55 19.97 25.94 -32.31
C ARG A 55 19.29 26.63 -33.49
N ILE A 56 17.99 26.91 -33.37
CA ILE A 56 17.20 27.60 -34.40
C ILE A 56 17.72 29.02 -34.66
N LEU A 57 18.05 29.75 -33.60
CA LEU A 57 18.55 31.13 -33.69
C LEU A 57 19.97 31.17 -34.26
N SER A 58 20.81 30.18 -33.94
CA SER A 58 22.17 30.10 -34.47
C SER A 58 22.18 29.85 -35.98
N THR A 59 21.25 29.05 -36.50
CA THR A 59 21.09 28.84 -37.95
C THR A 59 20.59 30.08 -38.69
N ASN A 60 19.93 31.02 -38.00
CA ASN A 60 19.42 32.26 -38.60
C ASN A 60 20.43 33.42 -38.60
N LYS A 61 21.55 33.32 -37.85
CA LYS A 61 22.61 34.34 -37.81
C LYS A 61 23.29 34.61 -39.16
N THR A 62 23.13 33.73 -40.15
CA THR A 62 23.77 33.86 -41.47
C THR A 62 23.03 34.82 -42.41
N LYS A 63 21.87 35.36 -42.01
CA LYS A 63 21.12 36.36 -42.78
C LYS A 63 21.36 37.76 -42.18
N ASN A 64 22.55 38.32 -42.42
CA ASN A 64 22.90 39.70 -42.01
C ASN A 64 22.31 40.74 -42.98
N ASP A 65 21.02 40.67 -43.29
CA ASP A 65 20.36 41.59 -44.23
C ASP A 65 19.60 42.74 -43.53
N GLY A 66 19.68 42.83 -42.19
CA GLY A 66 18.97 43.83 -41.39
C GLY A 66 17.51 43.48 -41.11
N THR A 67 17.02 42.32 -41.58
CA THR A 67 15.67 41.84 -41.29
C THR A 67 15.59 41.32 -39.85
N LEU A 68 14.56 41.74 -39.12
CA LEU A 68 14.28 41.24 -37.77
C LEU A 68 14.20 39.71 -37.76
N ALA A 69 14.84 39.06 -36.79
CA ALA A 69 14.80 37.61 -36.69
C ALA A 69 13.35 37.11 -36.51
N HIS A 70 13.02 36.02 -37.21
CA HIS A 70 11.67 35.45 -37.20
C HIS A 70 11.74 33.92 -37.12
N ILE A 71 10.95 33.33 -36.22
CA ILE A 71 10.82 31.87 -36.07
C ILE A 71 9.36 31.47 -36.00
N LYS A 72 9.05 30.23 -36.41
CA LYS A 72 7.70 29.66 -36.38
C LYS A 72 7.64 28.44 -35.46
N LEU A 73 6.60 28.36 -34.63
CA LEU A 73 6.31 27.26 -33.71
C LEU A 73 4.86 26.79 -33.89
N PRO A 74 4.55 26.04 -34.95
CA PRO A 74 3.16 25.72 -35.32
C PRO A 74 2.49 24.71 -34.38
N ASN A 75 3.26 23.88 -33.67
CA ASN A 75 2.75 22.80 -32.82
C ASN A 75 2.37 23.25 -31.40
N ILE A 76 2.60 24.51 -31.06
CA ILE A 76 2.34 25.06 -29.73
C ILE A 76 1.18 26.04 -29.81
N LEU A 77 0.20 25.92 -28.92
CA LEU A 77 -0.90 26.88 -28.84
C LEU A 77 -0.40 28.23 -28.30
N PRO A 78 -0.88 29.37 -28.84
CA PRO A 78 -0.51 30.71 -28.37
C PRO A 78 -0.61 30.91 -26.85
N GLU A 79 -1.68 30.45 -26.23
CA GLU A 79 -1.94 30.63 -24.79
C GLU A 79 -0.92 29.85 -23.94
N ILE A 80 -0.55 28.65 -24.40
CA ILE A 80 0.43 27.79 -23.75
C ILE A 80 1.83 28.38 -23.91
N PHE A 81 2.16 28.89 -25.10
CA PHE A 81 3.45 29.55 -25.31
C PHE A 81 3.58 30.83 -24.50
N GLN A 82 2.50 31.60 -24.31
CA GLN A 82 2.51 32.78 -23.44
C GLN A 82 2.94 32.43 -22.00
N ILE A 83 2.47 31.31 -21.47
CA ILE A 83 2.85 30.81 -20.14
C ILE A 83 4.32 30.40 -20.12
N ILE A 84 4.77 29.64 -21.13
CA ILE A 84 6.17 29.21 -21.25
C ILE A 84 7.12 30.40 -21.42
N LEU A 85 6.75 31.38 -22.22
CA LEU A 85 7.55 32.58 -22.45
C LEU A 85 7.71 33.37 -21.15
N ARG A 86 6.64 33.53 -20.37
CA ARG A 86 6.73 34.12 -19.03
C ARG A 86 7.64 33.31 -18.10
N TYR A 87 7.61 31.98 -18.17
CA TYR A 87 8.55 31.14 -17.42
C TYR A 87 10.01 31.35 -17.85
N ILE A 88 10.27 31.45 -19.16
CA ILE A 88 11.62 31.67 -19.70
C ILE A 88 12.27 32.93 -19.10
N TYR A 89 11.49 34.01 -18.94
CA TYR A 89 11.96 35.28 -18.37
C TYR A 89 11.94 35.31 -16.85
N GLY A 90 10.85 34.82 -16.24
CA GLY A 90 10.61 34.95 -14.81
C GLY A 90 11.19 33.81 -13.96
N GLY A 91 11.49 32.67 -14.56
CA GLY A 91 11.95 31.45 -13.86
C GLY A 91 10.92 30.85 -12.90
N ARG A 92 9.66 31.28 -12.97
CA ARG A 92 8.57 30.79 -12.11
C ARG A 92 7.34 30.46 -12.95
N LEU A 93 6.82 29.25 -12.77
CA LEU A 93 5.60 28.81 -13.40
C LEU A 93 4.41 29.14 -12.48
N SER A 94 3.40 29.83 -13.00
CA SER A 94 2.14 30.04 -12.29
C SER A 94 1.06 29.12 -12.86
N LEU A 95 0.71 28.08 -12.11
CA LEU A 95 -0.34 27.12 -12.48
C LEU A 95 -1.72 27.44 -11.89
N LYS A 96 -1.89 28.62 -11.27
CA LYS A 96 -3.11 28.96 -10.51
C LYS A 96 -4.40 28.94 -11.34
N GLU A 97 -4.29 29.09 -12.65
CA GLU A 97 -5.42 29.21 -13.58
C GLU A 97 -5.43 28.10 -14.65
N CYS A 98 -4.50 27.15 -14.58
CA CYS A 98 -4.39 26.07 -15.57
C CYS A 98 -5.23 24.86 -15.15
N ASP A 99 -6.00 24.31 -16.08
CA ASP A 99 -6.62 23.00 -15.88
C ASP A 99 -5.63 21.84 -16.14
N ASN A 100 -6.08 20.60 -15.98
CA ASN A 100 -5.23 19.43 -16.20
C ASN A 100 -4.82 19.27 -17.68
N LEU A 101 -5.62 19.75 -18.64
CA LEU A 101 -5.30 19.68 -20.06
C LEU A 101 -4.21 20.69 -20.42
N ASP A 102 -4.29 21.89 -19.87
CA ASP A 102 -3.28 22.93 -20.02
C ASP A 102 -1.94 22.48 -19.45
N ILE A 103 -1.92 21.81 -18.29
CA ILE A 103 -0.69 21.24 -17.72
C ILE A 103 -0.04 20.24 -18.68
N ILE A 104 -0.81 19.36 -19.32
CA ILE A 104 -0.28 18.41 -20.31
C ILE A 104 0.27 19.14 -21.54
N LYS A 105 -0.45 20.15 -22.05
CA LYS A 105 0.00 20.95 -23.18
C LYS A 105 1.28 21.74 -22.86
N ILE A 106 1.37 22.33 -21.67
CA ILE A 106 2.57 23.00 -21.18
C ILE A 106 3.73 22.00 -21.09
N LEU A 107 3.49 20.79 -20.57
CA LEU A 107 4.50 19.74 -20.47
C LEU A 107 5.07 19.36 -21.84
N ILE A 108 4.20 19.15 -22.83
CA ILE A 108 4.58 18.79 -24.22
C ILE A 108 5.39 19.92 -24.85
N ALA A 109 4.89 21.16 -24.80
CA ALA A 109 5.57 22.32 -25.37
C ALA A 109 6.91 22.62 -24.67
N ALA A 110 6.99 22.45 -23.35
CA ALA A 110 8.25 22.57 -22.60
C ALA A 110 9.30 21.54 -23.03
N SER A 111 8.86 20.30 -23.33
CA SER A 111 9.74 19.25 -23.86
C SER A 111 10.20 19.56 -25.27
N GLU A 112 9.31 20.04 -26.14
CA GLU A 112 9.64 20.45 -27.52
C GLU A 112 10.69 21.57 -27.52
N LEU A 113 10.54 22.55 -26.62
CA LEU A 113 11.49 23.64 -26.43
C LEU A 113 12.71 23.26 -25.57
N ASN A 114 12.87 21.99 -25.19
CA ASN A 114 13.95 21.43 -24.37
C ASN A 114 14.21 22.21 -23.05
N LEU A 115 13.14 22.62 -22.37
CA LEU A 115 13.16 23.32 -21.09
C LEU A 115 13.16 22.31 -19.92
N GLN A 116 14.27 21.60 -19.72
CA GLN A 116 14.39 20.51 -18.75
C GLN A 116 14.00 20.89 -17.32
N GLU A 117 14.42 22.08 -16.88
CA GLU A 117 14.08 22.61 -15.55
C GLU A 117 12.56 22.65 -15.34
N LEU A 118 11.81 23.13 -16.34
CA LEU A 118 10.36 23.30 -16.27
C LEU A 118 9.64 21.96 -16.19
N TYR A 119 9.92 21.04 -17.12
CA TYR A 119 9.13 19.82 -17.20
C TYR A 119 9.59 18.76 -16.17
N CYS A 120 10.89 18.64 -15.86
CA CYS A 120 11.36 17.66 -14.88
C CYS A 120 11.18 18.12 -13.42
N ASN A 121 11.58 19.36 -13.10
CA ASN A 121 11.63 19.80 -11.71
C ASN A 121 10.32 20.45 -11.25
N ASP A 122 9.60 21.14 -12.13
CA ASP A 122 8.36 21.80 -11.74
C ASP A 122 7.11 20.95 -12.03
N LEU A 123 6.96 20.43 -13.25
CA LEU A 123 5.72 19.72 -13.61
C LEU A 123 5.71 18.25 -13.14
N ILE A 124 6.71 17.47 -13.53
CA ILE A 124 6.76 16.03 -13.23
C ILE A 124 7.04 15.77 -11.75
N SER A 125 7.88 16.56 -11.10
CA SER A 125 8.23 16.33 -9.69
C SER A 125 7.10 16.72 -8.72
N ASN A 126 6.28 17.73 -9.04
CA ASN A 126 5.23 18.19 -8.13
C ASN A 126 3.94 17.35 -8.15
N SER A 127 3.59 16.71 -9.28
CA SER A 127 2.33 15.94 -9.37
C SER A 127 2.34 14.89 -10.51
N PRO A 128 3.26 13.90 -10.50
CA PRO A 128 3.33 12.90 -11.57
C PRO A 128 2.07 12.02 -11.66
N ASP A 129 1.38 11.79 -10.54
CA ASP A 129 0.13 11.01 -10.50
C ASP A 129 -1.04 11.71 -11.22
N LYS A 130 -1.09 13.05 -11.18
CA LYS A 130 -2.13 13.82 -11.88
C LYS A 130 -1.95 13.74 -13.39
N ILE A 131 -0.70 13.71 -13.85
CA ILE A 131 -0.36 13.56 -15.28
C ILE A 131 -0.88 12.22 -15.80
N LEU A 132 -0.60 11.11 -15.09
CA LEU A 132 -1.07 9.77 -15.50
C LEU A 132 -2.58 9.61 -15.39
N LYS A 133 -3.22 10.22 -14.38
CA LYS A 133 -4.69 10.18 -14.21
C LYS A 133 -5.45 11.08 -15.16
N SER A 134 -4.77 11.96 -15.91
CA SER A 134 -5.39 12.86 -16.86
C SER A 134 -6.06 12.09 -18.01
N ILE A 135 -7.17 12.64 -18.53
CA ILE A 135 -7.89 12.07 -19.67
C ILE A 135 -7.00 12.08 -20.92
N SER A 136 -6.12 13.07 -21.05
CA SER A 136 -5.23 13.26 -22.21
C SER A 136 -3.82 12.74 -22.02
N PHE A 137 -3.57 11.87 -21.03
CA PHE A 137 -2.23 11.32 -20.80
C PHE A 137 -1.69 10.51 -22.00
N SER A 138 -2.58 9.97 -22.85
CA SER A 138 -2.21 9.27 -24.09
C SER A 138 -1.53 10.17 -25.12
N SER A 139 -1.69 11.49 -25.04
CA SER A 139 -1.03 12.45 -25.94
C SER A 139 0.41 12.77 -25.54
N ILE A 140 0.90 12.24 -24.42
CA ILE A 140 2.25 12.51 -23.93
C ILE A 140 3.27 11.71 -24.76
N PRO A 141 4.33 12.36 -25.30
CA PRO A 141 5.43 11.69 -25.97
C PRO A 141 6.16 10.66 -25.08
N GLU A 142 6.66 9.59 -25.69
CA GLU A 142 7.36 8.48 -25.00
C GLU A 142 8.45 8.96 -24.03
N LYS A 143 9.30 9.89 -24.47
CA LYS A 143 10.40 10.48 -23.65
C LYS A 143 9.89 11.13 -22.35
N LEU A 144 8.75 11.80 -22.43
CA LEU A 144 8.13 12.44 -21.26
C LEU A 144 7.50 11.40 -20.34
N LEU A 145 6.84 10.38 -20.90
CA LEU A 145 6.28 9.29 -20.13
C LEU A 145 7.35 8.52 -19.35
N ILE A 146 8.52 8.25 -19.96
CA ILE A 146 9.70 7.68 -19.27
C ILE A 146 10.08 8.55 -18.06
N SER A 147 10.13 9.88 -18.25
CA SER A 147 10.49 10.82 -17.19
C SER A 147 9.47 10.80 -16.04
N VAL A 148 8.18 10.66 -16.34
CA VAL A 148 7.10 10.51 -15.35
C VAL A 148 7.23 9.20 -14.58
N ILE A 149 7.43 8.08 -15.27
CA ILE A 149 7.56 6.74 -14.65
C ILE A 149 8.79 6.67 -13.73
N ARG A 150 9.88 7.36 -14.08
CA ARG A 150 11.13 7.38 -13.31
C ARG A 150 11.07 8.29 -12.08
N SER A 151 10.01 9.09 -11.92
CA SER A 151 9.88 10.03 -10.81
C SER A 151 9.80 9.30 -9.46
N ASN A 152 10.61 9.74 -8.49
CA ASN A 152 10.58 9.21 -7.13
C ASN A 152 9.33 9.66 -6.34
N ASN A 153 8.66 10.72 -6.79
CA ASN A 153 7.48 11.29 -6.13
C ASN A 153 6.17 10.62 -6.57
N LEU A 154 6.25 9.58 -7.41
CA LEU A 154 5.09 8.88 -7.95
C LEU A 154 4.40 8.02 -6.87
N GLN A 155 3.25 8.48 -6.36
CA GLN A 155 2.47 7.85 -5.30
C GLN A 155 1.43 6.86 -5.87
N MET A 156 1.89 5.86 -6.63
CA MET A 156 1.04 4.77 -7.14
C MET A 156 1.75 3.41 -7.11
N SER A 157 0.95 2.34 -7.07
CA SER A 157 1.47 0.98 -7.06
C SER A 157 2.13 0.63 -8.40
N LYS A 158 3.09 -0.31 -8.41
CA LYS A 158 3.80 -0.67 -9.65
C LYS A 158 2.87 -1.32 -10.67
N ILE A 159 1.81 -1.98 -10.22
CA ILE A 159 0.77 -2.50 -11.11
C ILE A 159 -0.02 -1.39 -11.79
N GLN A 160 -0.31 -0.29 -11.08
CA GLN A 160 -0.99 0.86 -11.68
C GLN A 160 -0.14 1.51 -12.77
N VAL A 161 1.16 1.67 -12.53
CA VAL A 161 2.10 2.17 -13.55
C VAL A 161 2.06 1.29 -14.80
N TRP A 162 2.12 -0.03 -14.64
CA TRP A 162 2.02 -0.98 -15.75
C TRP A 162 0.71 -0.83 -16.53
N LYS A 163 -0.44 -0.72 -15.84
CA LYS A 163 -1.74 -0.49 -16.47
C LYS A 163 -1.76 0.79 -17.31
N TYR A 164 -1.17 1.88 -16.82
CA TYR A 164 -1.08 3.12 -17.60
C TYR A 164 -0.17 2.99 -18.81
N VAL A 165 0.94 2.25 -18.70
CA VAL A 165 1.86 1.99 -19.83
C VAL A 165 1.16 1.20 -20.92
N ILE A 166 0.43 0.14 -20.56
CA ILE A 166 -0.41 -0.61 -21.51
C ILE A 166 -1.46 0.31 -22.14
N LYS A 167 -2.20 1.06 -21.34
CA LYS A 167 -3.23 1.98 -21.84
C LYS A 167 -2.65 3.04 -22.79
N TRP A 168 -1.46 3.55 -22.51
CA TRP A 168 -0.74 4.46 -23.41
C TRP A 168 -0.36 3.77 -24.72
N GLY A 169 0.20 2.55 -24.65
CA GLY A 169 0.61 1.78 -25.83
C GLY A 169 -0.56 1.41 -26.73
N LEU A 170 -1.72 1.06 -26.17
CA LEU A 170 -2.95 0.82 -26.94
C LEU A 170 -3.48 2.11 -27.58
N ALA A 171 -3.41 3.24 -26.86
CA ALA A 171 -3.84 4.53 -27.41
C ALA A 171 -2.95 5.02 -28.57
N GLN A 172 -1.67 4.63 -28.62
CA GLN A 172 -0.80 4.92 -29.77
C GLN A 172 -1.14 4.06 -31.00
N ASN A 173 -1.88 2.96 -30.82
CA ASN A 173 -2.20 2.01 -31.87
C ASN A 173 -3.71 1.73 -31.89
N PRO A 174 -4.55 2.67 -32.39
CA PRO A 174 -6.01 2.59 -32.32
C PRO A 174 -6.63 1.40 -33.06
N GLU A 175 -5.87 0.78 -33.98
CA GLU A 175 -6.27 -0.38 -34.77
C GLU A 175 -6.22 -1.69 -33.95
N LEU A 176 -5.56 -1.69 -32.79
CA LEU A 176 -5.48 -2.88 -31.94
C LEU A 176 -6.82 -3.16 -31.22
N PRO A 177 -7.18 -4.44 -31.04
CA PRO A 177 -8.34 -4.81 -30.24
C PRO A 177 -8.22 -4.30 -28.80
N SER A 178 -9.36 -4.05 -28.14
CA SER A 178 -9.37 -3.68 -26.72
C SER A 178 -9.11 -4.86 -25.78
N ASP A 179 -9.34 -6.10 -26.22
CA ASP A 179 -9.17 -7.33 -25.43
C ASP A 179 -7.98 -8.16 -25.94
N THR A 180 -7.08 -8.49 -25.02
CA THR A 180 -5.92 -9.36 -25.23
C THR A 180 -6.25 -10.74 -25.79
N VAL A 181 -7.47 -11.26 -25.58
CA VAL A 181 -7.91 -12.56 -26.12
C VAL A 181 -8.04 -12.52 -27.65
N ALA A 182 -8.33 -11.35 -28.22
CA ALA A 182 -8.48 -11.14 -29.65
C ALA A 182 -7.14 -10.84 -30.38
N PHE A 183 -6.02 -10.72 -29.65
CA PHE A 183 -4.74 -10.32 -30.26
C PHE A 183 -4.14 -11.44 -31.11
N SER A 184 -3.88 -11.10 -32.38
CA SER A 184 -3.03 -11.87 -33.27
C SER A 184 -1.56 -11.76 -32.84
N LYS A 185 -0.69 -12.57 -33.47
CA LYS A 185 0.76 -12.47 -33.23
C LYS A 185 1.32 -11.11 -33.66
N GLU A 186 0.75 -10.50 -34.70
CA GLU A 186 1.21 -9.23 -35.23
C GLU A 186 0.81 -8.06 -34.32
N ASP A 187 -0.39 -8.12 -33.75
CA ASP A 187 -0.88 -7.14 -32.75
C ASP A 187 0.07 -7.04 -31.55
N PHE A 188 0.58 -8.18 -31.08
CA PHE A 188 1.59 -8.19 -30.01
C PHE A 188 2.94 -7.62 -30.47
N ASN A 189 3.34 -7.76 -31.74
CA ASN A 189 4.57 -7.17 -32.25
C ASN A 189 4.47 -5.65 -32.32
N ILE A 190 3.33 -5.12 -32.77
CA ILE A 190 3.05 -3.69 -32.79
C ILE A 190 3.16 -3.12 -31.36
N LEU A 191 2.43 -3.70 -30.40
CA LEU A 191 2.46 -3.25 -29.02
C LEU A 191 3.86 -3.39 -28.39
N LYS A 192 4.59 -4.47 -28.70
CA LYS A 192 5.98 -4.67 -28.26
C LYS A 192 6.89 -3.53 -28.69
N ASN A 193 6.82 -3.16 -29.97
CA ASN A 193 7.67 -2.11 -30.53
C ASN A 193 7.35 -0.75 -29.88
N THR A 194 6.07 -0.45 -29.65
CA THR A 194 5.65 0.78 -28.96
C THR A 194 6.11 0.84 -27.51
N LEU A 195 6.12 -0.28 -26.78
CA LEU A 195 6.45 -0.31 -25.35
C LEU A 195 7.94 -0.54 -25.05
N GLN A 196 8.75 -0.79 -26.08
CA GLN A 196 10.12 -1.29 -25.94
C GLN A 196 11.00 -0.41 -25.03
N GLN A 197 10.91 0.93 -25.14
CA GLN A 197 11.73 1.81 -24.31
C GLN A 197 11.12 2.08 -22.92
N LEU A 198 9.82 1.86 -22.74
CA LEU A 198 9.13 2.08 -21.46
C LEU A 198 9.30 0.91 -20.49
N VAL A 199 9.25 -0.32 -21.01
CA VAL A 199 9.29 -1.56 -20.24
C VAL A 199 10.49 -1.65 -19.26
N PRO A 200 11.73 -1.25 -19.61
CA PRO A 200 12.88 -1.31 -18.71
C PRO A 200 12.73 -0.47 -17.43
N PHE A 201 11.87 0.56 -17.45
CA PHE A 201 11.65 1.44 -16.30
C PHE A 201 10.57 0.92 -15.34
N ILE A 202 9.86 -0.14 -15.72
CA ILE A 202 8.84 -0.76 -14.88
C ILE A 202 9.50 -1.70 -13.88
N LYS A 203 9.31 -1.39 -12.58
CA LYS A 203 9.89 -2.16 -11.49
C LYS A 203 9.04 -3.40 -11.17
N PHE A 204 8.97 -4.34 -12.11
CA PHE A 204 8.16 -5.55 -12.01
C PHE A 204 8.42 -6.35 -10.73
N LYS A 205 9.65 -6.37 -10.21
CA LYS A 205 10.04 -7.08 -8.97
C LYS A 205 9.25 -6.72 -7.69
N TYR A 206 8.50 -5.62 -7.71
CA TYR A 206 7.64 -5.21 -6.60
C TYR A 206 6.15 -5.54 -6.85
N LEU A 207 5.84 -6.28 -7.91
CA LEU A 207 4.51 -6.85 -8.11
C LEU A 207 4.32 -8.08 -7.23
N THR A 208 3.09 -8.39 -6.91
CA THR A 208 2.71 -9.71 -6.37
C THR A 208 2.58 -10.73 -7.51
N SER A 209 2.68 -12.03 -7.21
CA SER A 209 2.45 -13.09 -8.22
C SER A 209 1.05 -13.03 -8.82
N ARG A 210 0.03 -12.61 -8.05
CA ARG A 210 -1.34 -12.41 -8.54
C ARG A 210 -1.39 -11.27 -9.57
N GLU A 211 -0.85 -10.09 -9.22
CA GLU A 211 -0.79 -8.95 -10.15
C GLU A 211 0.00 -9.29 -11.42
N PHE A 212 1.11 -10.02 -11.30
CA PHE A 212 1.86 -10.50 -12.47
C PHE A 212 1.02 -11.45 -13.34
N SER A 213 0.36 -12.43 -12.73
CA SER A 213 -0.47 -13.41 -13.44
C SER A 213 -1.66 -12.75 -14.17
N ASP A 214 -2.36 -11.85 -13.49
CA ASP A 214 -3.63 -11.32 -14.00
C ASP A 214 -3.40 -10.17 -15.00
N GLU A 215 -2.36 -9.36 -14.82
CA GLU A 215 -2.20 -8.10 -15.55
C GLU A 215 -0.96 -8.05 -16.45
N VAL A 216 0.08 -8.83 -16.16
CA VAL A 216 1.34 -8.84 -16.95
C VAL A 216 1.38 -10.02 -17.91
N LEU A 217 0.96 -11.21 -17.44
CA LEU A 217 0.98 -12.45 -18.23
C LEU A 217 0.15 -12.39 -19.52
N PRO A 218 -1.03 -11.73 -19.59
CA PRO A 218 -1.77 -11.57 -20.84
C PRO A 218 -0.94 -10.91 -21.95
N TYR A 219 -0.02 -10.01 -21.57
CA TYR A 219 0.85 -9.26 -22.47
C TYR A 219 2.24 -9.90 -22.65
N LYS A 220 2.43 -11.16 -22.25
CA LYS A 220 3.75 -11.84 -22.30
C LYS A 220 4.46 -11.78 -23.66
N LYS A 221 3.71 -11.77 -24.76
CA LYS A 221 4.27 -11.70 -26.13
C LYS A 221 4.80 -10.31 -26.47
N ALA A 222 4.32 -9.27 -25.78
CA ALA A 222 4.78 -7.89 -25.93
C ALA A 222 6.05 -7.58 -25.11
N LEU A 223 6.47 -8.48 -24.21
CA LEU A 223 7.67 -8.29 -23.39
C LEU A 223 8.93 -8.82 -24.10
N PRO A 224 10.11 -8.21 -23.86
CA PRO A 224 11.39 -8.80 -24.27
C PRO A 224 11.55 -10.22 -23.71
N LYS A 225 12.06 -11.15 -24.53
CA LYS A 225 12.15 -12.58 -24.16
C LYS A 225 12.98 -12.81 -22.90
N GLU A 226 14.10 -12.11 -22.76
CA GLU A 226 15.00 -12.22 -21.61
C GLU A 226 14.35 -11.70 -20.33
N LEU A 227 13.74 -10.51 -20.39
CA LEU A 227 12.97 -9.96 -19.28
C LEU A 227 11.84 -10.90 -18.89
N TYR A 228 11.07 -11.40 -19.84
CA TYR A 228 9.98 -12.34 -19.54
C TYR A 228 10.52 -13.61 -18.85
N ARG A 229 11.66 -14.15 -19.27
CA ARG A 229 12.30 -15.29 -18.59
C ARG A 229 12.71 -14.94 -17.16
N GLU A 230 13.28 -13.77 -16.93
CA GLU A 230 13.63 -13.30 -15.58
C GLU A 230 12.38 -13.13 -14.70
N LEU A 231 11.32 -12.54 -15.24
CA LEU A 231 10.04 -12.39 -14.55
C LEU A 231 9.41 -13.76 -14.26
N LEU A 232 9.48 -14.71 -15.19
CA LEU A 232 9.05 -16.09 -14.96
C LEU A 232 9.87 -16.78 -13.87
N LYS A 233 11.18 -16.52 -13.77
CA LYS A 233 11.98 -17.02 -12.64
C LYS A 233 11.54 -16.36 -11.34
N ASN A 234 11.45 -15.04 -11.31
CA ASN A 234 11.13 -14.27 -10.11
C ASN A 234 9.71 -14.52 -9.59
N PHE A 235 8.73 -14.75 -10.48
CA PHE A 235 7.32 -14.89 -10.12
C PHE A 235 6.79 -16.32 -10.18
N LEU A 236 7.39 -17.19 -11.00
CA LEU A 236 6.93 -18.57 -11.26
C LEU A 236 8.02 -19.65 -11.07
N ASN A 237 9.27 -19.30 -10.72
CA ASN A 237 10.39 -20.24 -10.55
C ASN A 237 10.62 -21.22 -11.74
N ILE A 238 10.42 -20.77 -12.99
CA ILE A 238 10.56 -21.64 -14.19
C ILE A 238 11.97 -21.49 -14.81
N HIS A 239 12.76 -22.58 -14.85
CA HIS A 239 14.07 -22.62 -15.52
C HIS A 239 13.92 -22.74 -17.06
N PRO A 240 14.74 -22.06 -17.88
CA PRO A 240 14.55 -21.98 -19.34
C PRO A 240 14.77 -23.26 -20.15
N ASP A 241 15.23 -24.37 -19.54
CA ASP A 241 15.33 -25.68 -20.21
C ASP A 241 14.10 -26.57 -20.00
N CYS A 242 13.06 -26.06 -19.33
CA CYS A 242 11.77 -26.74 -19.28
C CYS A 242 11.08 -26.66 -20.65
N ARG A 243 11.10 -27.78 -21.38
CA ARG A 243 10.13 -28.09 -22.46
C ARG A 243 8.70 -27.78 -21.98
N PRO A 244 7.73 -27.52 -22.88
CA PRO A 244 6.39 -27.09 -22.49
C PRO A 244 5.82 -28.12 -21.51
N ILE A 245 5.87 -27.79 -20.22
CA ILE A 245 5.23 -28.60 -19.21
C ILE A 245 3.76 -28.40 -19.51
N ASP A 246 3.17 -29.50 -19.94
CA ASP A 246 1.75 -29.73 -20.01
C ASP A 246 1.04 -28.94 -18.91
N LYS A 247 -0.02 -28.20 -19.27
CA LYS A 247 -0.77 -27.29 -18.38
C LYS A 247 -1.42 -27.99 -17.17
N SER A 248 -1.07 -29.26 -16.93
CA SER A 248 -1.51 -30.19 -15.90
C SER A 248 -0.61 -30.23 -14.64
N LYS A 249 0.48 -29.46 -14.55
CA LYS A 249 1.37 -29.41 -13.35
C LYS A 249 1.54 -28.03 -12.70
N ILE A 250 0.54 -27.16 -12.77
CA ILE A 250 0.34 -26.23 -11.65
C ILE A 250 -0.19 -27.10 -10.53
N GLN A 251 0.62 -27.43 -9.50
CA GLN A 251 0.08 -28.08 -8.31
C GLN A 251 -0.87 -27.09 -7.63
N ASN A 252 -2.15 -27.12 -8.03
CA ASN A 252 -3.22 -26.53 -7.26
C ASN A 252 -3.23 -27.26 -5.91
N ILE A 253 -2.72 -26.61 -4.87
CA ILE A 253 -2.89 -27.10 -3.50
C ILE A 253 -4.37 -26.95 -3.13
N ASP A 254 -4.98 -28.03 -2.63
CA ASP A 254 -6.32 -27.97 -2.04
C ASP A 254 -6.24 -27.33 -0.64
N SER A 255 -6.02 -26.01 -0.61
CA SER A 255 -6.02 -25.21 0.62
C SER A 255 -6.91 -23.98 0.47
N LYS A 256 -7.65 -23.66 1.54
CA LYS A 256 -8.37 -22.38 1.67
C LYS A 256 -7.57 -21.31 2.41
N ILE A 257 -6.49 -21.70 3.10
CA ILE A 257 -5.73 -20.81 4.00
C ILE A 257 -4.44 -20.33 3.35
N ILE A 258 -3.71 -21.22 2.67
CA ILE A 258 -2.36 -20.95 2.16
C ILE A 258 -2.28 -21.04 0.63
N THR A 259 -1.35 -20.27 0.07
CA THR A 259 -1.03 -20.26 -1.36
C THR A 259 0.18 -21.14 -1.66
N PHE A 260 0.46 -21.40 -2.95
CA PHE A 260 1.66 -22.13 -3.38
C PHE A 260 2.98 -21.53 -2.85
N GLN A 261 3.05 -20.21 -2.67
CA GLN A 261 4.24 -19.55 -2.11
C GLN A 261 4.52 -19.98 -0.65
N HIS A 262 3.47 -20.15 0.15
CA HIS A 262 3.61 -20.66 1.51
C HIS A 262 4.11 -22.11 1.50
N VAL A 263 3.59 -22.93 0.58
CA VAL A 263 4.00 -24.33 0.38
C VAL A 263 5.48 -24.42 0.04
N GLU A 264 5.96 -23.59 -0.89
CA GLU A 264 7.38 -23.55 -1.25
C GLU A 264 8.26 -23.16 -0.05
N LEU A 265 7.86 -22.13 0.69
CA LEU A 265 8.62 -21.66 1.85
C LEU A 265 8.66 -22.71 2.98
N ILE A 266 7.51 -23.35 3.27
CA ILE A 266 7.44 -24.46 4.24
C ILE A 266 8.29 -25.64 3.75
N SER A 267 8.29 -25.94 2.46
CA SER A 267 9.13 -26.98 1.86
C SER A 267 10.63 -26.70 2.06
N LYS A 268 11.07 -25.46 1.83
CA LYS A 268 12.44 -25.02 2.14
C LYS A 268 12.77 -25.20 3.61
N TRP A 269 11.83 -24.91 4.51
CA TRP A 269 12.01 -25.13 5.94
C TRP A 269 12.09 -26.61 6.32
N ILE A 270 11.37 -27.51 5.64
CA ILE A 270 11.50 -28.96 5.84
C ILE A 270 12.92 -29.40 5.48
N ASP A 271 13.45 -28.93 4.35
CA ASP A 271 14.80 -29.27 3.87
C ASP A 271 15.94 -28.52 4.60
N LYS A 272 15.60 -27.61 5.52
CA LYS A 272 16.56 -26.72 6.21
C LYS A 272 17.39 -25.86 5.25
N LEU A 273 16.79 -25.50 4.11
CA LEU A 273 17.37 -24.61 3.12
C LEU A 273 17.20 -23.13 3.53
N ASN A 274 18.13 -22.27 3.10
CA ASN A 274 17.92 -20.83 3.20
C ASN A 274 16.85 -20.39 2.19
N ILE A 275 16.25 -19.22 2.43
CA ILE A 275 15.21 -18.66 1.56
C ILE A 275 15.72 -18.51 0.10
N THR A 276 17.01 -18.22 -0.06
CA THR A 276 17.70 -18.03 -1.34
C THR A 276 18.10 -19.32 -2.05
N ASP A 277 18.06 -20.46 -1.36
CA ASP A 277 18.54 -21.72 -1.91
C ASP A 277 17.45 -22.36 -2.80
N GLU A 278 17.88 -22.98 -3.89
CA GLU A 278 16.99 -23.68 -4.81
C GLU A 278 16.41 -24.94 -4.15
N LEU A 279 15.08 -25.08 -4.22
CA LEU A 279 14.40 -26.27 -3.68
C LEU A 279 14.61 -27.44 -4.64
N THR A 280 15.46 -28.39 -4.26
CA THR A 280 15.72 -29.60 -5.06
C THR A 280 14.67 -30.71 -4.84
N SER A 281 13.91 -30.64 -3.73
CA SER A 281 12.86 -31.60 -3.38
C SER A 281 11.50 -31.19 -3.94
N SER A 282 10.77 -32.11 -4.57
CA SER A 282 9.34 -31.91 -4.82
C SER A 282 8.55 -32.54 -3.67
N TYR A 283 7.83 -31.74 -2.89
CA TYR A 283 6.89 -32.23 -1.88
C TYR A 283 5.45 -32.15 -2.40
N GLU A 284 4.66 -33.18 -2.14
CA GLU A 284 3.22 -33.19 -2.34
C GLU A 284 2.51 -32.95 -1.01
N PHE A 285 1.67 -31.90 -0.97
CA PHE A 285 0.86 -31.53 0.18
C PHE A 285 -0.54 -32.11 0.00
N LYS A 286 -0.78 -33.29 0.56
CA LYS A 286 -2.07 -33.98 0.47
C LYS A 286 -2.95 -33.60 1.64
N LEU A 287 -4.04 -32.86 1.38
CA LEU A 287 -4.98 -32.48 2.43
C LEU A 287 -5.64 -33.72 3.05
N ILE A 288 -5.43 -33.95 4.34
CA ILE A 288 -6.02 -35.08 5.08
C ILE A 288 -7.14 -34.65 6.02
N LEU A 289 -7.08 -33.42 6.54
CA LEU A 289 -8.09 -32.88 7.44
C LEU A 289 -8.35 -31.41 7.15
N ARG A 290 -9.62 -31.00 7.11
CA ARG A 290 -10.05 -29.59 7.07
C ARG A 290 -11.14 -29.37 8.12
N GLY A 291 -10.97 -28.36 8.99
CA GLY A 291 -11.89 -28.05 10.09
C GLY A 291 -13.33 -27.88 9.64
N SER A 292 -13.59 -27.09 8.58
CA SER A 292 -14.94 -26.92 8.04
C SER A 292 -15.57 -28.19 7.46
N ARG A 293 -14.75 -29.17 7.05
CA ARG A 293 -15.19 -30.41 6.39
C ARG A 293 -15.39 -31.54 7.41
N ASP A 294 -14.41 -31.72 8.29
CA ASP A 294 -14.29 -32.91 9.14
C ASP A 294 -14.63 -32.63 10.61
N GLY A 295 -14.57 -31.36 11.01
CA GLY A 295 -14.81 -30.85 12.37
C GLY A 295 -13.54 -30.50 13.15
N PHE A 296 -13.71 -29.69 14.18
CA PHE A 296 -12.61 -29.19 15.03
C PHE A 296 -12.32 -30.04 16.26
N ALA A 297 -13.13 -31.07 16.54
CA ALA A 297 -13.03 -31.82 17.78
C ALA A 297 -11.77 -32.72 17.81
N PRO A 298 -11.05 -32.82 18.95
CA PRO A 298 -9.85 -33.66 19.11
C PRO A 298 -10.02 -35.11 18.63
N TYR A 299 -11.17 -35.73 18.92
CA TYR A 299 -11.43 -37.10 18.49
C TYR A 299 -11.47 -37.27 16.96
N LYS A 300 -11.83 -36.23 16.20
CA LYS A 300 -11.80 -36.24 14.72
C LYS A 300 -10.36 -36.19 14.22
N PHE A 301 -9.53 -35.36 14.85
CA PHE A 301 -8.10 -35.31 14.58
C PHE A 301 -7.45 -36.68 14.78
N HIS A 302 -7.62 -37.30 15.95
CA HIS A 302 -7.03 -38.62 16.22
C HIS A 302 -7.56 -39.71 15.29
N LYS A 303 -8.84 -39.68 14.92
CA LYS A 303 -9.40 -40.63 13.95
C LYS A 303 -8.71 -40.56 12.57
N ILE A 304 -8.25 -39.38 12.15
CA ILE A 304 -7.70 -39.13 10.82
C ILE A 304 -6.16 -39.16 10.81
N CYS A 305 -5.54 -38.63 11.87
CA CYS A 305 -4.12 -38.28 11.90
C CYS A 305 -3.26 -39.20 12.76
N ASP A 306 -3.82 -40.03 13.65
CA ASP A 306 -3.02 -40.97 14.43
C ASP A 306 -2.26 -41.93 13.50
N ASN A 307 -1.02 -42.24 13.88
CA ASN A 307 -0.05 -43.03 13.10
C ASN A 307 0.37 -42.39 11.77
N ARG A 308 0.05 -41.11 11.54
CA ARG A 308 0.62 -40.33 10.42
C ARG A 308 1.79 -39.50 10.91
N SER A 309 2.89 -39.57 10.18
CA SER A 309 4.08 -38.73 10.35
C SER A 309 4.19 -37.71 9.23
N CYS A 310 5.19 -36.83 9.25
CA CYS A 310 5.42 -35.82 8.21
C CYS A 310 4.18 -34.99 7.86
N THR A 311 3.51 -34.42 8.86
CA THR A 311 2.31 -33.61 8.67
C THR A 311 2.59 -32.12 8.86
N VAL A 312 1.94 -31.27 8.06
CA VAL A 312 1.93 -29.81 8.27
C VAL A 312 0.53 -29.39 8.73
N THR A 313 0.46 -28.72 9.88
CA THR A 313 -0.75 -28.07 10.39
C THR A 313 -0.75 -26.60 10.01
N ILE A 314 -1.85 -26.12 9.42
CA ILE A 314 -2.11 -24.74 9.00
C ILE A 314 -3.36 -24.23 9.71
N ILE A 315 -3.31 -23.04 10.29
CA ILE A 315 -4.37 -22.50 11.14
C ILE A 315 -4.63 -21.05 10.75
N LYS A 316 -5.88 -20.73 10.41
CA LYS A 316 -6.36 -19.35 10.26
C LYS A 316 -6.98 -18.89 11.57
N VAL A 317 -6.48 -17.78 12.10
CA VAL A 317 -6.99 -17.21 13.35
C VAL A 317 -8.26 -16.40 13.07
N LYS A 318 -9.27 -16.53 13.94
CA LYS A 318 -10.52 -15.78 13.81
C LYS A 318 -10.35 -14.32 14.23
N GLY A 319 -10.79 -13.41 13.37
CA GLY A 319 -10.82 -11.96 13.63
C GLY A 319 -9.54 -11.21 13.27
N ASN A 320 -8.52 -11.89 12.73
CA ASN A 320 -7.38 -11.26 12.07
C ASN A 320 -6.85 -12.15 10.94
N ASN A 321 -6.05 -11.61 10.02
CA ASN A 321 -5.56 -12.38 8.88
C ASN A 321 -4.36 -13.28 9.21
N GLN A 322 -3.99 -13.44 10.49
CA GLN A 322 -2.80 -14.17 10.89
C GLN A 322 -2.94 -15.68 10.61
N ILE A 323 -1.87 -16.27 10.08
CA ILE A 323 -1.75 -17.71 9.87
C ILE A 323 -0.72 -18.26 10.86
N LEU A 324 -1.05 -19.35 11.54
CA LEU A 324 -0.14 -20.10 12.41
C LEU A 324 0.01 -21.52 11.88
N GLY A 325 1.10 -22.18 12.21
CA GLY A 325 1.25 -23.58 11.82
C GLY A 325 2.46 -24.26 12.42
N GLY A 326 2.58 -25.54 12.14
CA GLY A 326 3.70 -26.36 12.57
C GLY A 326 3.86 -27.61 11.72
N TYR A 327 5.11 -28.03 11.55
CA TYR A 327 5.47 -29.27 10.88
C TYR A 327 5.88 -30.31 11.90
N ASN A 328 5.18 -31.45 11.89
CA ASN A 328 5.51 -32.60 12.71
C ASN A 328 6.12 -33.73 11.83
N PRO A 329 7.41 -34.07 12.00
CA PRO A 329 8.03 -35.17 11.26
C PRO A 329 7.75 -36.56 11.84
N VAL A 330 7.24 -36.68 13.06
CA VAL A 330 6.99 -37.95 13.75
C VAL A 330 5.49 -38.27 13.80
N GLU A 331 5.15 -39.51 14.16
CA GLU A 331 3.76 -39.96 14.24
C GLU A 331 2.97 -39.25 15.34
N TRP A 332 1.73 -38.85 15.03
CA TRP A 332 0.74 -38.49 16.04
C TRP A 332 0.22 -39.73 16.77
N LYS A 333 0.00 -39.59 18.09
CA LYS A 333 -0.58 -40.64 18.93
C LYS A 333 -1.63 -40.04 19.86
N SER A 334 -2.55 -40.87 20.32
CA SER A 334 -3.53 -40.52 21.36
C SER A 334 -2.99 -40.72 22.79
N GLU A 335 -1.84 -41.37 22.95
CA GLU A 335 -1.21 -41.62 24.26
C GLU A 335 -0.60 -40.34 24.83
N ARG A 336 -0.71 -40.16 26.15
CA ARG A 336 -0.20 -38.95 26.81
C ARG A 336 1.30 -39.02 27.00
N ASN A 337 2.07 -38.53 26.03
CA ASN A 337 3.52 -38.50 26.09
C ASN A 337 4.12 -37.36 25.25
N TYR A 338 5.40 -37.06 25.52
CA TYR A 338 6.20 -36.27 24.60
C TYR A 338 6.96 -37.18 23.65
N VAL A 339 7.09 -36.74 22.40
CA VAL A 339 7.90 -37.41 21.38
C VAL A 339 9.05 -36.50 20.98
N ALA A 340 10.26 -37.03 21.10
CA ALA A 340 11.46 -36.27 20.84
C ALA A 340 11.72 -36.10 19.34
N THR A 341 11.98 -34.87 18.89
CA THR A 341 12.44 -34.60 17.53
C THR A 341 13.12 -33.23 17.39
N LYS A 342 14.19 -33.18 16.60
CA LYS A 342 14.89 -31.94 16.25
C LYS A 342 14.41 -31.30 14.94
N ASN A 343 13.61 -32.03 14.18
CA ASN A 343 13.21 -31.63 12.81
C ASN A 343 11.84 -30.94 12.77
N SER A 344 11.12 -30.90 13.90
CA SER A 344 9.88 -30.14 14.02
C SER A 344 10.15 -28.63 13.98
N PHE A 345 9.15 -27.86 13.56
CA PHE A 345 9.18 -26.41 13.61
C PHE A 345 7.76 -25.85 13.66
N ILE A 346 7.61 -24.66 14.22
CA ILE A 346 6.38 -23.89 14.22
C ILE A 346 6.61 -22.55 13.55
N PHE A 347 5.56 -21.95 13.01
CA PHE A 347 5.67 -20.69 12.29
C PHE A 347 4.43 -19.82 12.41
N SER A 348 4.61 -18.54 12.07
CA SER A 348 3.52 -17.60 11.87
C SER A 348 3.75 -16.69 10.67
N PHE A 349 2.65 -16.30 10.04
CA PHE A 349 2.59 -15.24 9.03
C PHE A 349 1.67 -14.14 9.55
N GLU A 350 2.12 -12.88 9.51
CA GLU A 350 1.32 -11.75 10.01
C GLU A 350 0.04 -11.52 9.19
N ASN A 351 0.10 -11.79 7.88
CA ASN A 351 -0.99 -11.61 6.94
C ASN A 351 -1.00 -12.75 5.92
N ASP A 352 -2.15 -13.02 5.29
CA ASP A 352 -2.32 -14.08 4.29
C ASP A 352 -1.68 -13.77 2.93
N ASP A 353 -1.48 -12.49 2.60
CA ASP A 353 -0.94 -12.06 1.31
C ASP A 353 0.57 -11.69 1.33
N ASP A 354 1.22 -11.61 2.49
CA ASP A 354 2.63 -11.18 2.62
C ASP A 354 3.52 -12.24 3.30
N ILE A 355 4.14 -13.10 2.49
CA ILE A 355 5.08 -14.13 2.96
C ILE A 355 6.38 -13.56 3.55
N ASN A 356 6.69 -12.28 3.34
CA ASN A 356 7.97 -11.71 3.80
C ASN A 356 7.97 -11.43 5.30
N LYS A 357 6.80 -11.29 5.90
CA LYS A 357 6.63 -11.10 7.35
C LYS A 357 6.21 -12.40 8.02
N HIS A 358 7.20 -13.26 8.20
CA HIS A 358 7.04 -14.55 8.86
C HIS A 358 7.99 -14.73 10.03
N THR A 359 7.56 -15.54 11.00
CA THR A 359 8.42 -16.05 12.06
C THR A 359 8.54 -17.55 11.92
N LEU A 360 9.76 -18.05 11.72
CA LEU A 360 10.09 -19.47 11.83
C LEU A 360 10.73 -19.74 13.19
N SER A 361 10.21 -20.73 13.90
CA SER A 361 10.68 -21.15 15.21
C SER A 361 11.01 -22.64 15.21
N ARG A 362 12.29 -22.98 15.41
CA ARG A 362 12.76 -24.36 15.50
C ARG A 362 12.70 -24.86 16.94
N VAL A 363 12.74 -26.17 17.10
CA VAL A 363 12.81 -26.81 18.43
C VAL A 363 14.07 -26.35 19.17
N MET A 364 13.90 -25.95 20.44
CA MET A 364 14.98 -25.68 21.37
C MET A 364 15.22 -26.89 22.29
N ASN A 365 14.14 -27.50 22.78
CA ASN A 365 14.20 -28.68 23.64
C ASN A 365 13.60 -29.90 22.93
N GLU A 366 14.47 -30.77 22.40
CA GLU A 366 14.08 -31.90 21.55
C GLU A 366 13.12 -32.86 22.24
N ASN A 367 13.30 -33.09 23.54
CA ASN A 367 12.49 -34.03 24.33
C ASN A 367 11.03 -33.59 24.52
N TYR A 368 10.72 -32.32 24.25
CA TYR A 368 9.39 -31.74 24.42
C TYR A 368 8.84 -31.19 23.10
N ALA A 369 9.39 -31.61 21.96
CA ALA A 369 9.05 -31.04 20.65
C ALA A 369 7.59 -31.28 20.23
N ILE A 370 7.06 -32.49 20.44
CA ILE A 370 5.69 -32.86 20.10
C ILE A 370 5.04 -33.45 21.34
N PHE A 371 3.84 -32.99 21.67
CA PHE A 371 3.05 -33.50 22.76
C PHE A 371 1.83 -34.25 22.21
N ASN A 372 1.64 -35.48 22.62
CA ASN A 372 0.47 -36.28 22.28
C ASN A 372 -0.47 -36.33 23.48
N ASP A 373 -1.77 -36.18 23.24
CA ASP A 373 -2.81 -36.37 24.24
C ASP A 373 -4.17 -36.51 23.54
N ARG A 374 -4.93 -37.56 23.87
CA ARG A 374 -6.28 -37.84 23.32
C ARG A 374 -7.28 -36.67 23.38
N THR A 375 -7.04 -35.68 24.23
CA THR A 375 -7.92 -34.52 24.43
C THR A 375 -7.51 -33.30 23.62
N TYR A 376 -6.36 -33.35 22.93
CA TYR A 376 -5.83 -32.26 22.11
C TYR A 376 -5.84 -32.62 20.62
N GLY A 377 -5.79 -31.59 19.78
CA GLY A 377 -5.48 -31.75 18.36
C GLY A 377 -3.96 -31.72 18.16
N PRO A 378 -3.49 -31.16 17.03
CA PRO A 378 -2.06 -30.90 16.84
C PRO A 378 -1.47 -30.10 17.99
N SER A 379 -0.37 -30.58 18.56
CA SER A 379 0.25 -30.01 19.75
C SER A 379 1.77 -30.04 19.63
N PHE A 380 2.36 -28.85 19.56
CA PHE A 380 3.79 -28.60 19.41
C PHE A 380 4.32 -27.95 20.67
N GLY A 381 5.35 -28.53 21.26
CA GLY A 381 5.97 -28.00 22.47
C GLY A 381 5.20 -28.33 23.74
N GLY A 382 5.65 -27.79 24.87
CA GLY A 382 4.89 -27.84 26.13
C GLY A 382 3.70 -26.89 26.13
N ALA A 383 3.80 -25.76 25.41
CA ALA A 383 2.71 -24.80 25.22
C ALA A 383 2.83 -23.96 23.94
N ASP A 384 3.82 -24.25 23.07
CA ASP A 384 4.21 -23.37 21.97
C ASP A 384 3.14 -23.24 20.89
N LEU A 385 2.43 -24.31 20.57
CA LEU A 385 1.22 -24.28 19.75
C LEU A 385 0.35 -25.50 20.03
N ILE A 386 -0.78 -25.31 20.69
CA ILE A 386 -1.73 -26.38 21.03
C ILE A 386 -3.10 -26.05 20.47
N LEU A 387 -3.74 -27.00 19.78
CA LEU A 387 -5.14 -26.90 19.39
C LEU A 387 -6.03 -27.77 20.28
N ARG A 388 -7.20 -27.25 20.67
CA ARG A 388 -8.22 -27.99 21.42
C ARG A 388 -9.60 -27.55 20.96
N GLY A 389 -10.21 -28.32 20.07
CA GLY A 389 -11.50 -27.93 19.51
C GLY A 389 -11.35 -26.72 18.59
N GLY A 390 -12.29 -25.79 18.67
CA GLY A 390 -12.23 -24.50 17.96
C GLY A 390 -11.33 -23.44 18.62
N ASN A 391 -10.54 -23.82 19.63
CA ASN A 391 -9.63 -22.92 20.34
C ASN A 391 -8.19 -23.39 20.18
N GLY A 392 -7.26 -22.44 20.23
CA GLY A 392 -5.83 -22.72 20.30
C GLY A 392 -5.12 -21.87 21.34
N HIS A 393 -3.91 -22.29 21.68
CA HIS A 393 -3.06 -21.69 22.69
C HIS A 393 -1.61 -21.65 22.20
N CYS A 394 -0.90 -20.55 22.46
CA CYS A 394 0.47 -20.31 22.00
C CYS A 394 1.28 -19.51 23.02
N ILE A 395 2.21 -20.17 23.71
CA ILE A 395 3.18 -19.57 24.64
C ILE A 395 4.55 -20.20 24.39
N LYS A 396 5.58 -19.36 24.21
CA LYS A 396 6.95 -19.84 23.99
C LYS A 396 7.44 -20.65 25.20
N ASP A 397 7.83 -21.90 24.93
CA ASP A 397 8.32 -22.84 25.93
C ASP A 397 9.47 -23.67 25.35
N SER A 398 9.16 -24.64 24.49
CA SER A 398 10.09 -25.65 23.95
C SER A 398 10.66 -25.30 22.57
N TYR A 399 10.18 -24.23 21.93
CA TYR A 399 10.68 -23.71 20.65
C TYR A 399 11.43 -22.38 20.80
N MET A 400 12.29 -22.05 19.84
CA MET A 400 13.23 -20.92 19.93
C MET A 400 12.57 -19.55 20.04
N LYS A 401 11.52 -19.31 19.24
CA LYS A 401 10.83 -18.04 19.09
C LYS A 401 9.34 -18.18 19.41
N GLN A 402 8.79 -17.11 19.98
CA GLN A 402 7.34 -16.95 20.10
C GLN A 402 6.75 -16.61 18.72
N ILE A 403 5.73 -17.35 18.30
CA ILE A 403 5.09 -17.15 16.98
C ILE A 403 3.84 -16.26 17.04
N ARG A 404 3.29 -16.01 18.23
CA ARG A 404 2.12 -15.14 18.45
C ARG A 404 2.29 -14.33 19.74
N GLY A 405 2.11 -13.02 19.65
CA GLY A 405 2.43 -12.04 20.71
C GLY A 405 3.58 -11.13 20.28
N ALA A 406 3.75 -9.95 20.89
CA ALA A 406 4.77 -9.00 20.44
C ALA A 406 6.20 -9.50 20.71
N SER A 407 7.11 -9.22 19.77
CA SER A 407 8.53 -9.46 19.90
C SER A 407 9.23 -8.42 20.78
N SER A 408 9.87 -8.94 21.83
CA SER A 408 11.07 -8.48 22.55
C SER A 408 11.05 -7.22 23.45
N GLU A 409 11.72 -7.42 24.60
CA GLU A 409 12.33 -6.45 25.53
C GLU A 409 11.43 -5.72 26.52
N SER A 410 11.05 -6.40 27.60
CA SER A 410 11.15 -5.85 28.97
C SER A 410 10.89 -6.93 30.03
N VAL A 411 11.94 -7.21 30.80
CA VAL A 411 11.98 -7.81 32.15
C VAL A 411 10.99 -8.96 32.44
N LEU A 412 11.52 -10.19 32.47
CA LEU A 412 10.89 -11.29 33.21
C LEU A 412 10.86 -10.93 34.70
N HIS A 413 9.70 -10.56 35.24
CA HIS A 413 9.51 -10.47 36.68
C HIS A 413 9.25 -11.88 37.24
N TYR A 414 10.29 -12.55 37.72
CA TYR A 414 10.13 -13.75 38.54
C TYR A 414 9.63 -13.34 39.93
N GLY A 415 8.54 -13.95 40.41
CA GLY A 415 8.14 -13.91 41.83
C GLY A 415 7.01 -12.94 42.23
N VAL A 416 6.29 -12.31 41.29
CA VAL A 416 5.16 -11.43 41.63
C VAL A 416 3.84 -12.23 41.66
N LYS A 417 3.12 -12.15 42.77
CA LYS A 417 1.79 -12.73 42.96
C LYS A 417 0.71 -11.72 42.53
N CYS A 418 -0.39 -12.23 41.99
CA CYS A 418 -1.56 -11.42 41.64
C CYS A 418 -2.20 -10.79 42.88
N ASP A 419 -2.34 -9.45 42.89
CA ASP A 419 -2.92 -8.67 44.01
C ASP A 419 -4.37 -9.04 44.36
N SER A 420 -5.05 -9.87 43.56
CA SER A 420 -6.42 -10.32 43.79
C SER A 420 -6.59 -11.83 43.96
N CYS A 421 -5.64 -12.68 43.56
CA CYS A 421 -5.80 -14.13 43.67
C CYS A 421 -4.55 -14.89 44.14
N ASP A 422 -3.48 -14.16 44.51
CA ASP A 422 -2.24 -14.68 45.11
C ASP A 422 -1.48 -15.75 44.29
N TYR A 423 -1.90 -16.00 43.04
CA TYR A 423 -1.21 -16.85 42.08
C TYR A 423 -0.01 -16.15 41.45
N THR A 424 1.07 -16.91 41.20
CA THR A 424 2.29 -16.40 40.56
C THR A 424 2.04 -16.09 39.09
N ILE A 425 2.25 -14.83 38.69
CA ILE A 425 2.09 -14.38 37.30
C ILE A 425 3.28 -14.90 36.48
N ARG A 426 3.00 -15.55 35.33
CA ARG A 426 4.01 -15.97 34.34
C ARG A 426 3.75 -15.28 33.01
N GLY A 427 4.38 -14.12 32.76
CA GLY A 427 4.23 -13.37 31.49
C GLY A 427 4.45 -11.85 31.61
N ILE A 428 4.30 -11.12 30.49
CA ILE A 428 4.54 -9.66 30.35
C ILE A 428 3.31 -8.84 30.79
N ARG A 429 3.54 -7.71 31.48
CA ARG A 429 2.52 -6.69 31.83
C ARG A 429 2.36 -5.68 30.68
N TRP A 430 1.19 -5.62 30.05
CA TRP A 430 0.88 -4.63 29.00
C TRP A 430 0.34 -3.32 29.58
N LYS A 431 0.80 -2.17 29.05
CA LYS A 431 0.18 -0.85 29.28
C LYS A 431 -0.91 -0.61 28.25
N CYS A 432 -2.17 -0.51 28.67
CA CYS A 432 -3.22 0.06 27.83
C CYS A 432 -3.12 1.59 27.80
N THR A 433 -3.17 2.18 26.61
CA THR A 433 -3.46 3.60 26.44
C THR A 433 -4.93 3.85 26.82
N SER A 434 -5.13 4.71 27.81
CA SER A 434 -6.43 5.36 28.02
C SER A 434 -6.86 6.05 26.73
N TYR A 435 -8.15 5.99 26.39
CA TYR A 435 -8.75 6.80 25.33
C TYR A 435 -8.30 8.26 25.47
N SER A 436 -7.39 8.70 24.59
CA SER A 436 -7.22 10.10 24.23
C SER A 436 -7.62 10.25 22.77
N VAL A 437 -8.87 9.91 22.47
CA VAL A 437 -9.51 10.30 21.22
C VAL A 437 -10.77 11.07 21.58
N PHE A 438 -10.58 12.34 21.91
CA PHE A 438 -11.64 13.31 21.68
C PHE A 438 -11.78 13.42 20.15
N HIS A 439 -12.90 12.93 19.60
CA HIS A 439 -13.29 13.33 18.24
C HIS A 439 -13.36 14.86 18.16
N SER A 440 -13.20 15.42 16.95
CA SER A 440 -13.43 16.85 16.70
C SER A 440 -14.76 17.29 17.35
N PRO A 441 -14.80 18.42 18.09
CA PRO A 441 -15.95 18.89 18.87
C PRO A 441 -17.31 18.90 18.14
N GLN A 442 -17.31 18.90 16.81
CA GLN A 442 -18.49 18.89 15.97
C GLN A 442 -19.27 17.57 15.94
N PHE A 443 -18.67 16.45 16.38
CA PHE A 443 -19.29 15.12 16.35
C PHE A 443 -19.73 14.60 17.73
N ALA A 444 -19.53 15.36 18.80
CA ALA A 444 -19.98 14.98 20.14
C ALA A 444 -21.52 14.90 20.21
N VAL A 445 -22.08 13.89 20.87
CA VAL A 445 -23.54 13.77 21.06
C VAL A 445 -23.85 13.78 22.56
N HIS A 446 -24.70 14.72 23.00
CA HIS A 446 -25.15 14.79 24.39
C HIS A 446 -26.44 14.00 24.57
N TYR A 447 -26.30 12.69 24.77
CA TYR A 447 -27.42 11.80 25.04
C TYR A 447 -28.20 12.27 26.28
N ASN A 448 -29.54 12.22 26.19
CA ASN A 448 -30.49 12.67 27.22
C ASN A 448 -30.50 14.19 27.50
N VAL A 449 -29.95 15.01 26.58
CA VAL A 449 -30.02 16.47 26.67
C VAL A 449 -30.54 17.05 25.35
N VAL A 450 -31.63 17.80 25.44
CA VAL A 450 -32.24 18.50 24.29
C VAL A 450 -31.99 20.00 24.36
N CYS A 451 -32.01 20.66 23.21
CA CYS A 451 -31.99 22.10 23.10
C CYS A 451 -33.36 22.65 23.49
N ASP A 452 -33.44 23.49 24.51
CA ASP A 452 -34.70 24.05 25.02
C ASP A 452 -35.42 24.98 24.03
N TYR A 453 -34.74 25.41 22.96
CA TYR A 453 -35.36 26.22 21.91
C TYR A 453 -35.90 25.41 20.72
N CYS A 454 -35.12 24.46 20.19
CA CYS A 454 -35.53 23.68 19.00
C CYS A 454 -36.02 22.27 19.32
N ASN A 455 -35.98 21.87 20.60
CA ASN A 455 -36.39 20.59 21.14
C ASN A 455 -35.70 19.36 20.52
N ARG A 456 -34.52 19.55 19.90
CA ARG A 456 -33.70 18.47 19.32
C ARG A 456 -32.54 18.10 20.23
N THR A 457 -32.11 16.84 20.19
CA THR A 457 -30.87 16.38 20.83
C THR A 457 -29.69 17.22 20.36
N ILE A 458 -28.81 17.60 21.29
CA ILE A 458 -27.68 18.47 20.97
C ILE A 458 -26.52 17.65 20.38
N HIS A 459 -26.21 17.94 19.12
CA HIS A 459 -25.00 17.48 18.44
C HIS A 459 -23.97 18.61 18.39
N GLY A 460 -22.73 18.27 18.69
CA GLY A 460 -21.61 19.20 18.85
C GLY A 460 -21.66 19.98 20.16
N MET A 461 -21.10 21.20 20.14
CA MET A 461 -20.94 22.05 21.32
C MET A 461 -22.30 22.44 21.95
N ARG A 462 -22.49 22.04 23.21
CA ARG A 462 -23.64 22.40 24.05
C ARG A 462 -23.37 23.70 24.80
N TRP A 463 -24.36 24.58 24.88
CA TRP A 463 -24.29 25.80 25.68
C TRP A 463 -25.28 25.72 26.84
N LYS A 464 -24.79 25.64 28.07
CA LYS A 464 -25.63 25.60 29.28
C LYS A 464 -25.72 27.00 29.88
N CYS A 465 -26.94 27.47 30.17
CA CYS A 465 -27.14 28.71 30.91
C CYS A 465 -26.53 28.57 32.32
N THR A 466 -25.76 29.55 32.77
CA THR A 466 -25.14 29.51 34.10
C THR A 466 -26.10 29.89 35.22
N PHE A 467 -27.23 30.52 34.87
CA PHE A 467 -28.24 30.99 35.83
C PHE A 467 -29.47 30.09 35.90
N CYS A 468 -29.82 29.38 34.81
CA CYS A 468 -30.97 28.49 34.76
C CYS A 468 -30.52 27.03 34.85
N GLN A 469 -31.15 26.25 35.73
CA GLN A 469 -30.70 24.91 36.10
C GLN A 469 -30.68 23.92 34.92
N ASN A 470 -31.69 24.01 34.03
CA ASN A 470 -31.92 23.05 32.94
C ASN A 470 -31.95 23.67 31.54
N TYR A 471 -31.53 24.92 31.35
CA TYR A 471 -31.61 25.59 30.06
C TYR A 471 -30.35 25.39 29.21
N ASN A 472 -30.50 24.74 28.06
CA ASN A 472 -29.45 24.31 27.14
C ASN A 472 -29.76 24.72 25.70
N LEU A 473 -28.77 25.24 24.99
CA LEU A 473 -28.88 25.59 23.59
C LEU A 473 -27.85 24.82 22.75
N CYS A 474 -28.25 24.40 21.55
CA CYS A 474 -27.30 23.96 20.54
C CYS A 474 -26.60 25.15 19.87
N ARG A 475 -25.50 24.90 19.17
CA ARG A 475 -24.70 25.94 18.50
C ARG A 475 -25.53 26.89 17.63
N ASN A 476 -26.47 26.35 16.84
CA ASN A 476 -27.29 27.15 15.91
C ASN A 476 -28.35 28.00 16.63
N CYS A 477 -28.81 27.56 17.80
CA CYS A 477 -29.77 28.33 18.61
C CYS A 477 -29.05 29.37 19.48
N LYS A 478 -27.81 29.10 19.90
CA LYS A 478 -26.99 30.06 20.66
C LYS A 478 -26.70 31.35 19.87
N SER A 479 -26.50 31.27 18.55
CA SER A 479 -26.27 32.46 17.71
C SER A 479 -27.51 33.34 17.54
N LYS A 480 -28.70 32.81 17.86
CA LYS A 480 -29.99 33.51 17.80
C LYS A 480 -30.51 33.92 19.18
N SER A 481 -29.77 33.63 20.26
CA SER A 481 -30.29 33.75 21.64
C SER A 481 -30.66 35.17 22.04
N SER A 482 -30.05 36.19 21.45
CA SER A 482 -30.33 37.61 21.71
C SER A 482 -31.60 38.13 21.03
N SER A 483 -32.20 37.35 20.11
CA SER A 483 -33.39 37.72 19.31
C SER A 483 -34.62 36.86 19.65
N ILE A 484 -34.52 35.98 20.64
CA ILE A 484 -35.57 35.03 21.02
C ILE A 484 -36.13 35.46 22.39
N GLY A 485 -37.37 35.95 22.42
CA GLY A 485 -38.02 36.51 23.61
C GLY A 485 -38.35 35.54 24.76
N ASN A 486 -37.80 34.33 24.77
CA ASN A 486 -38.17 33.26 25.71
C ASN A 486 -37.11 32.96 26.79
N HIS A 487 -36.02 33.74 26.88
CA HIS A 487 -35.01 33.60 27.94
C HIS A 487 -34.33 34.95 28.21
N PRO A 488 -34.00 35.31 29.47
CA PRO A 488 -33.34 36.58 29.77
C PRO A 488 -32.00 36.74 29.03
N ASN A 489 -31.82 37.89 28.37
CA ASN A 489 -30.64 38.19 27.57
C ASN A 489 -29.37 38.48 28.40
N ASN A 490 -29.53 38.74 29.70
CA ASN A 490 -28.44 39.00 30.64
C ASN A 490 -27.82 37.72 31.25
N HIS A 491 -28.38 36.55 30.96
CA HIS A 491 -27.84 35.28 31.44
C HIS A 491 -26.66 34.80 30.58
N ALA A 492 -25.55 34.49 31.24
CA ALA A 492 -24.36 33.94 30.60
C ALA A 492 -24.54 32.45 30.26
N PHE A 493 -23.83 32.00 29.23
CA PHE A 493 -23.83 30.60 28.80
C PHE A 493 -22.42 30.02 28.84
N GLN A 494 -22.28 28.84 29.43
CA GLN A 494 -21.03 28.08 29.48
C GLN A 494 -21.02 27.00 28.38
N PRO A 495 -19.96 26.91 27.56
CA PRO A 495 -19.81 25.85 26.60
C PRO A 495 -19.39 24.54 27.28
N ILE A 496 -20.08 23.44 26.94
CA ILE A 496 -19.77 22.07 27.32
C ILE A 496 -19.48 21.31 26.03
N VAL A 497 -18.24 20.89 25.87
CA VAL A 497 -17.75 20.29 24.62
C VAL A 497 -18.00 18.78 24.57
N TYR A 498 -18.00 18.12 25.74
CA TYR A 498 -18.17 16.66 25.87
C TYR A 498 -19.12 16.33 27.03
N PRO A 499 -19.95 15.27 26.92
CA PRO A 499 -20.86 14.87 28.00
C PRO A 499 -20.09 14.32 29.21
N SER A 500 -20.51 14.71 30.42
CA SER A 500 -19.96 14.20 31.68
C SER A 500 -20.41 12.76 31.91
N ILE A 501 -19.50 11.79 31.87
CA ILE A 501 -19.79 10.38 32.16
C ILE A 501 -19.46 10.09 33.64
N PRO A 502 -20.33 9.41 34.41
CA PRO A 502 -20.01 8.99 35.77
C PRO A 502 -18.95 7.88 35.78
N MET A 503 -17.98 8.00 36.69
CA MET A 503 -16.91 7.01 36.90
C MET A 503 -17.45 5.74 37.55
N SER A 504 -17.89 4.76 36.76
CA SER A 504 -17.73 3.34 37.10
C SER A 504 -17.92 2.48 35.85
N SER A 505 -17.03 1.49 35.66
CA SER A 505 -16.91 0.59 34.51
C SER A 505 -16.38 1.20 33.20
N THR A 506 -15.09 1.58 33.19
CA THR A 506 -14.35 1.72 31.92
C THR A 506 -13.98 0.33 31.41
N PHE A 507 -14.80 -0.23 30.53
CA PHE A 507 -14.41 -1.40 29.75
C PHE A 507 -13.31 -0.99 28.78
N SER A 508 -12.10 -1.54 28.94
CA SER A 508 -11.03 -1.36 27.96
C SER A 508 -11.20 -2.43 26.89
N ILE A 509 -10.96 -2.12 25.61
CA ILE A 509 -11.04 -3.11 24.53
C ILE A 509 -9.63 -3.37 24.04
N CYS A 510 -9.26 -4.64 23.86
CA CYS A 510 -7.96 -5.01 23.34
C CYS A 510 -7.81 -4.56 21.87
N ASP A 511 -6.77 -3.80 21.55
CA ASP A 511 -6.51 -3.34 20.18
C ASP A 511 -6.25 -4.49 19.20
N TYR A 512 -5.75 -5.62 19.72
CA TYR A 512 -5.40 -6.80 18.92
C TYR A 512 -6.59 -7.74 18.68
N CYS A 513 -7.34 -8.13 19.72
CA CYS A 513 -8.42 -9.11 19.60
C CYS A 513 -9.85 -8.55 19.74
N ARG A 514 -9.99 -7.24 19.96
CA ARG A 514 -11.26 -6.52 20.09
C ARG A 514 -12.20 -7.01 21.21
N LEU A 515 -11.68 -7.71 22.21
CA LEU A 515 -12.45 -8.17 23.38
C LEU A 515 -12.29 -7.24 24.59
N THR A 516 -13.29 -7.29 25.47
CA THR A 516 -13.31 -6.56 26.74
C THR A 516 -12.20 -7.03 27.68
N CYS A 517 -11.36 -6.10 28.10
CA CYS A 517 -10.33 -6.26 29.12
C CYS A 517 -10.91 -5.97 30.50
N ILE A 518 -10.57 -6.79 31.48
CA ILE A 518 -10.84 -6.52 32.89
C ILE A 518 -9.54 -5.95 33.48
N GLY A 519 -9.60 -4.75 34.08
CA GLY A 519 -8.44 -4.13 34.72
C GLY A 519 -7.28 -3.80 33.76
N ARG A 520 -7.57 -3.43 32.50
CA ARG A 520 -6.57 -3.16 31.44
C ARG A 520 -5.74 -4.40 31.01
N ILE A 521 -6.22 -5.61 31.30
CA ILE A 521 -5.58 -6.86 30.88
C ILE A 521 -6.53 -7.59 29.93
N CYS A 522 -6.04 -7.92 28.74
CA CYS A 522 -6.75 -8.84 27.85
C CYS A 522 -6.32 -10.27 28.21
N TYR A 523 -7.11 -10.97 29.03
CA TYR A 523 -6.81 -12.33 29.48
C TYR A 523 -6.57 -13.31 28.33
N LYS A 524 -7.29 -13.16 27.22
CA LYS A 524 -7.13 -13.98 26.03
C LYS A 524 -5.74 -13.80 25.37
N CYS A 525 -5.30 -12.55 25.21
CA CYS A 525 -3.98 -12.26 24.61
C CYS A 525 -2.83 -12.45 25.60
N ALA A 526 -3.06 -12.21 26.89
CA ALA A 526 -2.09 -12.43 27.96
C ALA A 526 -1.77 -13.92 28.15
N ASN A 527 -2.76 -14.79 27.90
CA ASN A 527 -2.61 -16.23 28.01
C ASN A 527 -2.34 -16.91 26.65
N GLY A 528 -2.03 -16.18 25.58
CA GLY A 528 -1.72 -16.78 24.28
C GLY A 528 -2.89 -17.52 23.60
N GLU A 529 -4.13 -17.32 24.05
CA GLU A 529 -5.31 -18.00 23.52
C GLU A 529 -5.83 -17.35 22.23
N PHE A 530 -6.36 -18.17 21.33
CA PHE A 530 -6.99 -17.71 20.10
C PHE A 530 -8.16 -18.63 19.69
N ILE A 531 -9.07 -18.07 18.90
CA ILE A 531 -10.16 -18.84 18.28
C ILE A 531 -9.73 -19.16 16.85
N ILE A 532 -9.99 -20.39 16.44
CA ILE A 532 -9.70 -20.87 15.09
C ILE A 532 -10.87 -20.48 14.19
N ASP A 533 -10.56 -19.89 13.05
CA ASP A 533 -11.54 -19.67 11.97
C ASP A 533 -11.62 -20.91 11.07
N GLU A 534 -10.44 -21.41 10.67
CA GLU A 534 -10.26 -22.63 9.89
C GLU A 534 -8.92 -23.28 10.27
N TYR A 535 -8.81 -24.61 10.16
CA TYR A 535 -7.51 -25.28 10.19
C TYR A 535 -7.45 -26.45 9.19
N GLU A 536 -6.28 -26.67 8.63
CA GLU A 536 -6.02 -27.71 7.64
C GLU A 536 -4.78 -28.51 8.06
N ILE A 537 -4.79 -29.81 7.80
CA ILE A 537 -3.63 -30.67 8.00
C ILE A 537 -3.31 -31.37 6.69
N PHE A 538 -2.05 -31.25 6.28
CA PHE A 538 -1.51 -31.87 5.08
C PHE A 538 -0.57 -32.99 5.45
N GLN A 539 -0.71 -34.14 4.81
CA GLN A 539 0.31 -35.16 4.75
C GLN A 539 1.35 -34.74 3.71
N ILE A 540 2.63 -34.76 4.09
CA ILE A 540 3.74 -34.45 3.19
C ILE A 540 4.31 -35.76 2.65
N GLU A 541 4.34 -35.88 1.34
CA GLU A 541 4.94 -37.00 0.62
C GLU A 541 6.06 -36.43 -0.28
N LYS A 542 7.27 -36.98 -0.18
CA LYS A 542 8.39 -36.57 -1.05
C LYS A 542 8.26 -37.31 -2.38
N LYS A 543 8.21 -36.57 -3.49
CA LYS A 543 8.13 -37.10 -4.86
C LYS A 543 9.49 -37.41 -5.44
#